data_AF-A0A251X0X2-F1
#
_entry.id   AF-A0A251X0X2-F1
#
_cell.length_a   1.000
_cell.length_b   1.000
_cell.length_c   1.000
_cell.angle_alpha   90.00
_cell.angle_beta   90.00
_cell.angle_gamma   90.00
#
_symmetry.space_group_name_H-M   'P 1'
#
loop_
_entity.id
_entity.type
_entity.pdbx_description
1 polymer ?
#
loop_
_entity_poly.entity_id
_entity_poly.type
_entity_poly.pdbx_seq_one_letter_code
_entity_poly.pdbx_strand_id
1 'polypeptide(L)'
;MRRWIIALFVVLGVAACSQRPDFDVLNPIDPGDAETEIVRVYVATTRARDVDTGQWNGNPDYVVRHMYYDVSVPENRADGEINFPSDFPDLTNEYAVVGQGDLDADTFYRAVKTAKAQSDTQEVGVFVHGYNARFQEAVYRLAQLSADAGEGGVPILFTWPSAGNPLEYIGDRQAALFSRDALADLMDELTDQTGQTMVFAHSMGSFLTMEALRTLRLENDAATLDRLNIIMAAPDIDPFVFAQQMQTVGRMREPLVLLVSPEDRALGLSAQISGGRDRLGRLAVDDPTIASAPWFDQVVVIDITAVNSDPMGHSRFINVASLYSDLQGNDTGRPDLSTGTAFVFNQFGGGALRQVVFGQ
;
A
#
# COMPACT_ATOMS: atom_id res chain seq x y z
N MET A 1 -3.67 7.62 -45.35
CA MET A 1 -4.27 8.28 -44.17
C MET A 1 -5.50 7.57 -43.64
N ARG A 2 -6.54 7.28 -44.45
CA ARG A 2 -7.79 6.64 -43.99
C ARG A 2 -7.67 5.21 -43.41
N ARG A 3 -6.62 4.45 -43.77
CA ARG A 3 -6.33 3.11 -43.19
C ARG A 3 -5.63 3.14 -41.83
N TRP A 4 -4.92 4.23 -41.52
CA TRP A 4 -4.24 4.42 -40.23
C TRP A 4 -5.19 4.93 -39.14
N ILE A 5 -6.22 5.71 -39.53
CA ILE A 5 -7.27 6.17 -38.62
C ILE A 5 -8.15 4.99 -38.15
N ILE A 6 -8.44 4.03 -39.03
CA ILE A 6 -9.21 2.83 -38.66
C ILE A 6 -8.39 1.91 -37.73
N ALA A 7 -7.08 1.80 -37.92
CA ALA A 7 -6.22 1.06 -36.99
C ALA A 7 -6.14 1.73 -35.61
N LEU A 8 -6.13 3.07 -35.54
CA LEU A 8 -6.16 3.81 -34.27
C LEU A 8 -7.50 3.61 -33.52
N PHE A 9 -8.62 3.55 -34.24
CA PHE A 9 -9.95 3.30 -33.65
C PHE A 9 -10.21 1.83 -33.29
N VAL A 10 -9.59 0.87 -34.00
CA VAL A 10 -9.74 -0.57 -33.70
C VAL A 10 -8.82 -1.00 -32.54
N VAL A 11 -7.66 -0.35 -32.35
CA VAL A 11 -6.81 -0.59 -31.16
C VAL A 11 -7.42 0.00 -29.88
N LEU A 12 -8.25 1.05 -29.98
CA LEU A 12 -9.06 1.56 -28.86
C LEU A 12 -10.25 0.65 -28.48
N GLY A 13 -10.60 -0.35 -29.31
CA GLY A 13 -11.75 -1.22 -29.11
C GLY A 13 -11.45 -2.59 -28.50
N VAL A 14 -10.18 -2.92 -28.22
CA VAL A 14 -9.78 -4.21 -27.60
C VAL A 14 -9.17 -4.03 -26.20
N ALA A 15 -9.14 -2.80 -25.69
CA ALA A 15 -9.14 -2.58 -24.26
C ALA A 15 -10.58 -2.73 -23.75
N ALA A 16 -11.08 -3.97 -23.64
CA ALA A 16 -12.07 -4.26 -22.61
C ALA A 16 -11.32 -4.10 -21.28
N CYS A 17 -11.24 -2.88 -20.76
CA CYS A 17 -12.14 -2.40 -19.72
C CYS A 17 -12.18 -3.42 -18.58
N SER A 18 -11.14 -3.48 -17.74
CA SER A 18 -11.42 -3.68 -16.33
C SER A 18 -12.23 -2.45 -15.91
N GLN A 19 -13.56 -2.56 -15.97
CA GLN A 19 -14.44 -1.52 -15.51
C GLN A 19 -14.13 -1.34 -14.03
N ARG A 20 -13.55 -0.19 -13.67
CA ARG A 20 -13.29 0.13 -12.26
C ARG A 20 -14.64 0.03 -11.54
N PRO A 21 -14.71 -0.66 -10.39
CA PRO A 21 -15.97 -0.91 -9.73
C PRO A 21 -16.70 0.39 -9.42
N ASP A 22 -18.02 0.35 -9.52
CA ASP A 22 -18.88 1.41 -9.00
C ASP A 22 -18.83 1.41 -7.46
N PHE A 23 -19.52 2.33 -6.81
CA PHE A 23 -19.54 2.40 -5.35
C PHE A 23 -20.39 1.28 -4.71
N ASP A 24 -21.37 0.77 -5.45
CA ASP A 24 -22.34 -0.21 -4.93
C ASP A 24 -21.73 -1.59 -4.61
N VAL A 25 -20.52 -1.88 -5.09
CA VAL A 25 -19.79 -3.11 -4.76
C VAL A 25 -19.53 -3.25 -3.25
N LEU A 26 -19.55 -2.14 -2.50
CA LEU A 26 -19.38 -2.16 -1.05
C LEU A 26 -20.67 -2.41 -0.27
N ASN A 27 -21.83 -2.51 -0.95
CA ASN A 27 -23.07 -2.89 -0.31
C ASN A 27 -23.00 -4.38 0.04
N PRO A 28 -23.19 -4.76 1.32
CA PRO A 28 -23.15 -6.16 1.72
C PRO A 28 -24.21 -6.98 1.00
N ILE A 29 -23.82 -8.17 0.54
CA ILE A 29 -24.73 -9.20 0.10
C ILE A 29 -24.89 -10.28 1.17
N ASP A 30 -25.96 -11.06 1.09
CA ASP A 30 -26.10 -12.29 1.88
C ASP A 30 -25.27 -13.41 1.23
N PRO A 31 -24.25 -13.96 1.90
CA PRO A 31 -23.44 -15.05 1.35
C PRO A 31 -24.21 -16.38 1.27
N GLY A 32 -25.38 -16.49 1.91
CA GLY A 32 -26.14 -17.74 1.96
C GLY A 32 -25.32 -18.87 2.61
N ASP A 33 -25.25 -20.01 1.93
CA ASP A 33 -24.48 -21.19 2.37
C ASP A 33 -23.05 -21.25 1.78
N ALA A 34 -22.56 -20.17 1.15
CA ALA A 34 -21.21 -20.16 0.58
C ALA A 34 -20.14 -20.20 1.68
N GLU A 35 -19.27 -21.21 1.62
CA GLU A 35 -18.08 -21.29 2.47
C GLU A 35 -16.91 -20.59 1.75
N THR A 36 -16.65 -19.34 2.11
CA THR A 36 -15.51 -18.56 1.59
C THR A 36 -14.65 -18.01 2.71
N GLU A 37 -13.39 -17.73 2.40
CA GLU A 37 -12.52 -16.98 3.31
C GLU A 37 -13.08 -15.56 3.47
N ILE A 38 -13.28 -15.13 4.72
CA ILE A 38 -13.71 -13.78 5.04
C ILE A 38 -12.53 -13.01 5.63
N VAL A 39 -12.10 -11.97 4.92
CA VAL A 39 -11.10 -11.02 5.40
C VAL A 39 -11.81 -9.77 5.92
N ARG A 40 -11.70 -9.53 7.24
CA ARG A 40 -12.14 -8.26 7.83
C ARG A 40 -11.08 -7.19 7.62
N VAL A 41 -11.39 -6.18 6.83
CA VAL A 41 -10.60 -4.96 6.67
C VAL A 41 -11.12 -3.87 7.59
N TYR A 42 -10.31 -3.45 8.55
CA TYR A 42 -10.57 -2.24 9.34
C TYR A 42 -10.17 -1.03 8.52
N VAL A 43 -10.97 0.04 8.50
CA VAL A 43 -10.69 1.24 7.70
C VAL A 43 -10.68 2.47 8.59
N ALA A 44 -9.65 3.30 8.44
CA ALA A 44 -9.61 4.68 8.92
C ALA A 44 -9.50 5.61 7.69
N THR A 45 -10.34 6.63 7.62
CA THR A 45 -10.39 7.50 6.44
C THR A 45 -10.58 8.98 6.74
N THR A 46 -9.95 9.81 5.90
CA THR A 46 -10.13 11.27 5.81
C THR A 46 -10.93 11.68 4.57
N ARG A 47 -11.58 10.73 3.90
CA ARG A 47 -12.48 11.00 2.78
C ARG A 47 -13.82 11.53 3.28
N ALA A 48 -14.40 12.45 2.54
CA ALA A 48 -15.79 12.81 2.72
C ALA A 48 -16.72 11.70 2.25
N ARG A 49 -17.77 11.48 3.04
CA ARG A 49 -18.91 10.64 2.69
C ARG A 49 -20.03 11.54 2.18
N ASP A 50 -20.51 11.27 0.98
CA ASP A 50 -21.67 11.96 0.43
C ASP A 50 -22.90 11.66 1.30
N VAL A 51 -23.63 12.71 1.68
CA VAL A 51 -24.73 12.60 2.66
C VAL A 51 -25.99 11.98 2.06
N ASP A 52 -26.18 12.09 0.74
CA ASP A 52 -27.39 11.62 0.06
C ASP A 52 -27.22 10.16 -0.40
N THR A 53 -26.03 9.82 -0.87
CA THR A 53 -25.72 8.50 -1.44
C THR A 53 -24.95 7.59 -0.49
N GLY A 54 -24.32 8.15 0.56
CA GLY A 54 -23.45 7.40 1.46
C GLY A 54 -22.10 6.99 0.86
N GLN A 55 -21.78 7.47 -0.36
CA GLN A 55 -20.56 7.09 -1.10
C GLN A 55 -19.34 7.86 -0.63
N TRP A 56 -18.19 7.18 -0.55
CA TRP A 56 -16.89 7.80 -0.25
C TRP A 56 -16.30 8.45 -1.49
N ASN A 57 -16.04 9.75 -1.44
CA ASN A 57 -15.57 10.51 -2.60
C ASN A 57 -14.10 10.95 -2.46
N GLY A 58 -13.63 11.73 -3.44
CA GLY A 58 -12.27 12.27 -3.51
C GLY A 58 -12.07 13.61 -2.79
N ASN A 59 -13.05 14.09 -2.01
CA ASN A 59 -12.90 15.31 -1.22
C ASN A 59 -12.44 14.97 0.21
N PRO A 60 -11.69 15.88 0.85
CA PRO A 60 -11.31 15.73 2.25
C PRO A 60 -12.48 15.97 3.22
N ASP A 61 -12.50 15.22 4.31
CA ASP A 61 -13.29 15.48 5.52
C ASP A 61 -12.34 15.75 6.69
N TYR A 62 -12.65 16.76 7.50
CA TYR A 62 -11.87 17.09 8.69
C TYR A 62 -12.14 16.13 9.86
N VAL A 63 -13.16 15.28 9.73
CA VAL A 63 -13.45 14.22 10.68
C VAL A 63 -12.91 12.89 10.16
N VAL A 64 -11.98 12.29 10.90
CA VAL A 64 -11.53 10.91 10.63
C VAL A 64 -12.66 9.95 10.99
N ARG A 65 -13.00 9.06 10.05
CA ARG A 65 -14.06 8.06 10.23
C ARG A 65 -13.45 6.66 10.24
N HIS A 66 -14.06 5.80 11.05
CA HIS A 66 -13.63 4.42 11.23
C HIS A 66 -14.77 3.47 10.86
N MET A 67 -14.44 2.36 10.21
CA MET A 67 -15.38 1.29 9.91
C MET A 67 -14.66 -0.05 9.75
N TYR A 68 -15.43 -1.09 9.49
CA TYR A 68 -14.91 -2.35 8.95
C TYR A 68 -15.71 -2.78 7.71
N TYR A 69 -15.06 -3.56 6.86
CA TYR A 69 -15.66 -4.33 5.79
C TYR A 69 -15.26 -5.79 5.93
N ASP A 70 -16.23 -6.68 5.92
CA ASP A 70 -16.02 -8.13 5.80
C ASP A 70 -16.10 -8.48 4.33
N VAL A 71 -14.96 -8.87 3.76
CA VAL A 71 -14.81 -9.16 2.35
C VAL A 71 -14.70 -10.67 2.17
N SER A 72 -15.64 -11.26 1.43
CA SER A 72 -15.53 -12.62 0.92
C SER A 72 -14.48 -12.64 -0.18
N VAL A 73 -13.52 -13.55 -0.03
CA VAL A 73 -12.39 -13.73 -0.94
C VAL A 73 -12.56 -15.06 -1.68
N PRO A 74 -12.63 -15.07 -3.02
CA PRO A 74 -12.98 -16.26 -3.80
C PRO A 74 -11.80 -17.24 -3.88
N GLU A 75 -12.06 -18.54 -3.71
CA GLU A 75 -11.01 -19.58 -3.80
C GLU A 75 -10.43 -19.70 -5.22
N ASN A 76 -11.26 -19.53 -6.26
CA ASN A 76 -10.82 -19.67 -7.65
C ASN A 76 -10.31 -18.34 -8.21
N ARG A 77 -9.12 -17.91 -7.76
CA ARG A 77 -8.43 -16.72 -8.27
C ARG A 77 -6.93 -16.96 -8.42
N ALA A 78 -6.28 -16.19 -9.28
CA ALA A 78 -4.82 -16.07 -9.26
C ALA A 78 -4.39 -15.03 -8.22
N ASP A 79 -3.22 -15.23 -7.60
CA ASP A 79 -2.64 -14.24 -6.70
C ASP A 79 -2.51 -12.86 -7.38
N GLY A 80 -2.86 -11.80 -6.65
CA GLY A 80 -2.85 -10.43 -7.13
C GLY A 80 -4.09 -10.02 -7.93
N GLU A 81 -4.93 -10.96 -8.34
CA GLU A 81 -6.13 -10.71 -9.14
C GLU A 81 -7.32 -10.32 -8.25
N ILE A 82 -8.09 -9.32 -8.73
CA ILE A 82 -9.33 -8.90 -8.09
C ILE A 82 -10.45 -9.01 -9.14
N ASN A 83 -11.27 -10.03 -8.99
CA ASN A 83 -12.52 -10.17 -9.69
C ASN A 83 -13.59 -9.41 -8.91
N PHE A 84 -13.82 -8.14 -9.26
CA PHE A 84 -14.84 -7.31 -8.62
C PHE A 84 -16.23 -7.93 -8.78
N PRO A 85 -17.15 -7.75 -7.80
CA PRO A 85 -18.47 -8.34 -7.89
C PRO A 85 -19.27 -7.76 -9.05
N SER A 86 -19.89 -8.66 -9.81
CA SER A 86 -21.05 -8.34 -10.66
C SER A 86 -22.31 -8.05 -9.81
N ASP A 87 -23.42 -7.70 -10.46
CA ASP A 87 -24.71 -7.43 -9.78
C ASP A 87 -25.23 -8.65 -8.97
N PHE A 88 -24.83 -9.86 -9.37
CA PHE A 88 -25.18 -11.13 -8.73
C PHE A 88 -23.91 -11.99 -8.61
N PRO A 89 -23.03 -11.66 -7.66
CA PRO A 89 -21.69 -12.23 -7.65
C PRO A 89 -21.69 -13.72 -7.30
N ASP A 90 -20.86 -14.49 -7.99
CA ASP A 90 -20.51 -15.86 -7.63
C ASP A 90 -19.30 -15.85 -6.68
N LEU A 91 -19.54 -16.05 -5.38
CA LEU A 91 -18.52 -16.00 -4.34
C LEU A 91 -17.39 -17.03 -4.50
N THR A 92 -17.55 -18.02 -5.37
CA THR A 92 -16.48 -18.96 -5.71
C THR A 92 -15.40 -18.31 -6.58
N ASN A 93 -15.76 -17.29 -7.36
CA ASN A 93 -14.92 -16.68 -8.41
C ASN A 93 -14.76 -15.15 -8.24
N GLU A 94 -15.70 -14.49 -7.57
CA GLU A 94 -15.76 -13.04 -7.40
C GLU A 94 -15.66 -12.65 -5.92
N TYR A 95 -15.00 -11.53 -5.67
CA TYR A 95 -15.00 -10.92 -4.34
C TYR A 95 -16.35 -10.27 -4.07
N ALA A 96 -16.77 -10.21 -2.81
CA ALA A 96 -17.93 -9.42 -2.41
C ALA A 96 -17.80 -8.92 -0.98
N VAL A 97 -18.43 -7.79 -0.67
CA VAL A 97 -18.65 -7.40 0.72
C VAL A 97 -19.83 -8.22 1.25
N VAL A 98 -19.66 -8.85 2.40
CA VAL A 98 -20.70 -9.64 3.09
C VAL A 98 -21.08 -9.03 4.45
N GLY A 99 -20.33 -8.03 4.91
CA GLY A 99 -20.63 -7.27 6.11
C GLY A 99 -19.91 -5.92 6.12
N GLN A 100 -20.52 -4.92 6.75
CA GLN A 100 -19.88 -3.63 6.99
C GLN A 100 -20.45 -2.98 8.25
N GLY A 101 -19.72 -2.05 8.85
CA GLY A 101 -20.25 -1.25 9.96
C GLY A 101 -19.38 -0.06 10.31
N ASP A 102 -20.02 1.08 10.58
CA ASP A 102 -19.37 2.29 11.10
C ASP A 102 -18.98 2.06 12.58
N LEU A 103 -17.78 2.52 12.95
CA LEU A 103 -17.23 2.42 14.30
C LEU A 103 -16.85 3.82 14.80
N ASP A 104 -17.09 4.10 16.08
CA ASP A 104 -16.34 5.17 16.73
C ASP A 104 -14.88 4.76 16.96
N ALA A 105 -14.02 5.75 17.22
CA ALA A 105 -12.58 5.53 17.36
C ALA A 105 -12.25 4.52 18.47
N ASP A 106 -12.82 4.69 19.67
CA ASP A 106 -12.57 3.79 20.81
C ASP A 106 -12.98 2.34 20.50
N THR A 107 -14.08 2.15 19.77
CA THR A 107 -14.55 0.83 19.34
C THR A 107 -13.66 0.24 18.27
N PHE A 108 -13.19 1.05 17.32
CA PHE A 108 -12.23 0.64 16.30
C PHE A 108 -10.94 0.08 16.93
N TYR A 109 -10.28 0.84 17.82
CA TYR A 109 -9.02 0.39 18.41
C TYR A 109 -9.19 -0.83 19.33
N ARG A 110 -10.28 -0.91 20.09
CA ARG A 110 -10.60 -2.11 20.87
C ARG A 110 -10.89 -3.33 19.99
N ALA A 111 -11.54 -3.15 18.86
CA ALA A 111 -11.80 -4.23 17.91
C ALA A 111 -10.50 -4.74 17.28
N VAL A 112 -9.62 -3.84 16.83
CA VAL A 112 -8.28 -4.17 16.31
C VAL A 112 -7.45 -4.93 17.36
N LYS A 113 -7.38 -4.42 18.60
CA LYS A 113 -6.65 -5.07 19.70
C LYS A 113 -7.19 -6.47 20.00
N THR A 114 -8.51 -6.64 19.95
CA THR A 114 -9.16 -7.95 20.15
C THR A 114 -8.84 -8.90 19.02
N ALA A 115 -8.97 -8.43 17.77
CA ALA A 115 -8.64 -9.22 16.57
C ALA A 115 -7.17 -9.66 16.58
N LYS A 116 -6.25 -8.77 17.00
CA LYS A 116 -4.82 -9.09 17.13
C LYS A 116 -4.56 -10.17 18.18
N ALA A 117 -5.30 -10.16 19.29
CA ALA A 117 -5.16 -11.20 20.31
C ALA A 117 -5.69 -12.57 19.83
N GLN A 118 -6.53 -12.57 18.79
CA GLN A 118 -7.14 -13.75 18.19
C GLN A 118 -6.43 -14.22 16.92
N SER A 119 -5.57 -13.39 16.32
CA SER A 119 -4.79 -13.76 15.14
C SER A 119 -3.61 -14.66 15.48
N ASP A 120 -3.25 -15.51 14.52
CA ASP A 120 -2.13 -16.45 14.65
C ASP A 120 -0.78 -15.74 14.79
N THR A 121 -0.58 -14.64 14.06
CA THR A 121 0.68 -13.87 14.08
C THR A 121 0.71 -12.84 15.21
N GLN A 122 -0.45 -12.44 15.74
CA GLN A 122 -0.59 -11.29 16.63
C GLN A 122 -0.01 -9.99 16.07
N GLU A 123 -0.03 -9.81 14.75
CA GLU A 123 0.49 -8.62 14.07
C GLU A 123 -0.63 -7.70 13.58
N VAL A 124 -0.30 -6.43 13.40
CA VAL A 124 -1.17 -5.39 12.84
C VAL A 124 -0.45 -4.76 11.65
N GLY A 125 -1.14 -4.71 10.51
CA GLY A 125 -0.63 -4.14 9.27
C GLY A 125 -1.50 -3.01 8.77
N VAL A 126 -0.92 -1.81 8.62
CA VAL A 126 -1.56 -0.65 8.01
C VAL A 126 -1.14 -0.55 6.55
N PHE A 127 -2.10 -0.60 5.64
CA PHE A 127 -1.87 -0.31 4.22
C PHE A 127 -2.26 1.12 3.88
N VAL A 128 -1.32 1.86 3.28
CA VAL A 128 -1.52 3.22 2.77
C VAL A 128 -1.45 3.18 1.25
N HIS A 129 -2.61 3.28 0.60
CA HIS A 129 -2.69 3.18 -0.86
C HIS A 129 -2.02 4.37 -1.57
N GLY A 130 -1.72 4.18 -2.87
CA GLY A 130 -1.13 5.21 -3.73
C GLY A 130 -2.13 6.15 -4.40
N TYR A 131 -1.63 6.82 -5.43
CA TYR A 131 -2.33 7.74 -6.33
C TYR A 131 -3.46 7.07 -7.14
N ASN A 132 -4.49 7.83 -7.51
CA ASN A 132 -5.57 7.38 -8.40
C ASN A 132 -6.32 6.13 -7.88
N ALA A 133 -6.39 5.96 -6.56
CA ALA A 133 -7.19 4.92 -5.91
C ALA A 133 -8.59 5.46 -5.55
N ARG A 134 -9.64 4.71 -5.88
CA ARG A 134 -10.98 4.90 -5.28
C ARG A 134 -11.08 4.12 -3.97
N PHE A 135 -12.02 4.51 -3.12
CA PHE A 135 -12.20 3.90 -1.81
C PHE A 135 -12.46 2.38 -1.89
N GLN A 136 -13.41 1.96 -2.73
CA GLN A 136 -13.76 0.56 -2.91
C GLN A 136 -12.60 -0.29 -3.45
N GLU A 137 -11.79 0.25 -4.36
CA GLU A 137 -10.63 -0.45 -4.89
C GLU A 137 -9.57 -0.65 -3.80
N ALA A 138 -9.39 0.33 -2.91
CA ALA A 138 -8.46 0.21 -1.80
C ALA A 138 -8.90 -0.84 -0.77
N VAL A 139 -10.21 -0.95 -0.49
CA VAL A 139 -10.78 -1.99 0.38
C VAL A 139 -10.53 -3.38 -0.20
N TYR A 140 -10.93 -3.63 -1.45
CA TYR A 140 -10.68 -4.93 -2.09
C TYR A 140 -9.20 -5.24 -2.26
N ARG A 141 -8.38 -4.23 -2.55
CA ARG A 141 -6.93 -4.43 -2.68
C ARG A 141 -6.32 -4.89 -1.38
N LEU A 142 -6.69 -4.31 -0.24
CA LEU A 142 -6.17 -4.78 1.04
C LEU A 142 -6.68 -6.19 1.36
N ALA A 143 -7.97 -6.47 1.14
CA ALA A 143 -8.51 -7.81 1.35
C ALA A 143 -7.76 -8.87 0.51
N GLN A 144 -7.51 -8.58 -0.77
CA GLN A 144 -6.72 -9.43 -1.65
C GLN A 144 -5.28 -9.61 -1.15
N LEU A 145 -4.59 -8.52 -0.80
CA LEU A 145 -3.21 -8.59 -0.30
C LEU A 145 -3.12 -9.40 0.99
N SER A 146 -4.09 -9.27 1.89
CA SER A 146 -4.14 -10.03 3.14
C SER A 146 -4.37 -11.52 2.92
N ALA A 147 -5.31 -11.88 2.05
CA ALA A 147 -5.56 -13.28 1.73
C ALA A 147 -4.35 -13.94 1.02
N ASP A 148 -3.72 -13.22 0.09
CA ASP A 148 -2.60 -13.74 -0.69
C ASP A 148 -1.28 -13.79 0.11
N ALA A 149 -1.12 -12.92 1.12
CA ALA A 149 0.00 -13.04 2.05
C ALA A 149 -0.09 -14.32 2.91
N GLY A 150 -1.29 -14.85 3.12
CA GLY A 150 -1.53 -16.05 3.93
C GLY A 150 -1.20 -15.89 5.42
N GLU A 151 -0.85 -14.67 5.85
CA GLU A 151 -0.51 -14.34 7.23
C GLU A 151 -1.75 -13.76 7.92
N GLY A 152 -2.23 -14.45 8.96
CA GLY A 152 -3.46 -14.09 9.68
C GLY A 152 -3.41 -12.81 10.51
N GLY A 153 -2.55 -11.84 10.18
CA GLY A 153 -2.48 -10.54 10.87
C GLY A 153 -3.76 -9.70 10.72
N VAL A 154 -3.87 -8.60 11.46
CA VAL A 154 -5.04 -7.70 11.40
C VAL A 154 -4.82 -6.62 10.34
N PRO A 155 -5.57 -6.63 9.23
CA PRO A 155 -5.38 -5.65 8.16
C PRO A 155 -6.17 -4.36 8.43
N ILE A 156 -5.47 -3.25 8.33
CA ILE A 156 -6.00 -1.90 8.50
C ILE A 156 -5.71 -1.11 7.22
N LEU A 157 -6.74 -0.56 6.59
CA LEU A 157 -6.62 0.37 5.49
C LEU A 157 -6.66 1.80 6.03
N PHE A 158 -5.59 2.56 5.79
CA PHE A 158 -5.70 4.02 5.84
C PHE A 158 -5.97 4.53 4.43
N THR A 159 -7.15 5.10 4.22
CA THR A 159 -7.53 5.68 2.93
C THR A 159 -7.74 7.18 3.00
N TRP A 160 -6.98 7.87 2.15
CA TRP A 160 -6.95 9.32 2.00
C TRP A 160 -7.67 9.73 0.71
N PRO A 161 -8.06 11.02 0.55
CA PRO A 161 -8.96 11.46 -0.52
C PRO A 161 -8.28 11.60 -1.89
N SER A 162 -7.67 10.51 -2.37
CA SER A 162 -7.31 10.35 -3.77
C SER A 162 -8.58 10.42 -4.62
N ALA A 163 -8.53 11.24 -5.67
CA ALA A 163 -9.65 11.50 -6.57
C ALA A 163 -10.05 10.28 -7.40
N GLY A 164 -9.19 9.25 -7.47
CA GLY A 164 -9.42 8.12 -8.39
C GLY A 164 -9.44 8.59 -9.86
N ASN A 165 -8.71 9.66 -10.17
CA ASN A 165 -8.60 10.23 -11.51
C ASN A 165 -7.11 10.40 -11.89
N PRO A 166 -6.65 9.80 -13.01
CA PRO A 166 -5.26 9.88 -13.47
C PRO A 166 -4.83 11.29 -13.93
N LEU A 167 -5.72 12.29 -13.93
CA LEU A 167 -5.38 13.69 -14.21
C LEU A 167 -5.19 14.54 -12.94
N GLU A 168 -5.55 14.02 -11.77
CA GLU A 168 -5.56 14.77 -10.51
C GLU A 168 -4.28 14.60 -9.70
N TYR A 169 -3.13 14.33 -10.32
CA TYR A 169 -1.86 14.09 -9.62
C TYR A 169 -1.51 15.17 -8.58
N ILE A 170 -1.67 16.45 -8.93
CA ILE A 170 -1.39 17.57 -8.02
C ILE A 170 -2.46 17.64 -6.91
N GLY A 171 -3.74 17.41 -7.26
CA GLY A 171 -4.84 17.36 -6.31
C GLY A 171 -4.65 16.26 -5.28
N ASP A 172 -4.34 15.05 -5.73
CA ASP A 172 -4.01 13.89 -4.90
C ASP A 172 -2.82 14.18 -3.98
N ARG A 173 -1.81 14.90 -4.46
CA ARG A 173 -0.68 15.29 -3.60
C ARG A 173 -1.07 16.25 -2.47
N GLN A 174 -2.02 17.16 -2.72
CA GLN A 174 -2.57 18.05 -1.68
C GLN A 174 -3.49 17.28 -0.73
N ALA A 175 -4.29 16.36 -1.25
CA ALA A 175 -5.14 15.45 -0.47
C ALA A 175 -4.30 14.55 0.45
N ALA A 176 -3.17 14.03 -0.03
CA ALA A 176 -2.22 13.30 0.79
C ALA A 176 -1.70 14.18 1.94
N LEU A 177 -1.21 15.40 1.65
CA LEU A 177 -0.75 16.33 2.70
C LEU A 177 -1.84 16.70 3.71
N PHE A 178 -3.09 16.83 3.27
CA PHE A 178 -4.24 17.05 4.16
C PHE A 178 -4.39 15.91 5.19
N SER A 179 -4.16 14.67 4.77
CA SER A 179 -4.35 13.47 5.59
C SER A 179 -3.17 13.12 6.50
N ARG A 180 -2.07 13.91 6.50
CA ARG A 180 -0.82 13.54 7.19
C ARG A 180 -0.99 13.40 8.71
N ASP A 181 -1.73 14.32 9.33
CA ASP A 181 -1.88 14.38 10.78
C ASP A 181 -2.76 13.20 11.23
N ALA A 182 -3.83 12.90 10.47
CA ALA A 182 -4.69 11.74 10.71
C ALA A 182 -3.95 10.38 10.57
N LEU A 183 -2.98 10.28 9.65
CA LEU A 183 -2.15 9.07 9.55
C LEU A 183 -1.16 8.97 10.72
N ALA A 184 -0.58 10.10 11.17
CA ALA A 184 0.27 10.15 12.34
C ALA A 184 -0.48 9.69 13.60
N ASP A 185 -1.68 10.25 13.84
CA ASP A 185 -2.55 9.89 14.97
C ASP A 185 -2.94 8.41 14.94
N LEU A 186 -3.27 7.86 13.76
CA LEU A 186 -3.58 6.44 13.61
C LEU A 186 -2.37 5.57 14.00
N MET A 187 -1.17 5.92 13.54
CA MET A 187 0.04 5.17 13.86
C MET A 187 0.37 5.22 15.35
N ASP A 188 0.26 6.40 15.99
CA ASP A 188 0.45 6.56 17.43
C ASP A 188 -0.52 5.66 18.21
N GLU A 189 -1.82 5.83 18.01
CA GLU A 189 -2.84 5.09 18.76
C GLU A 189 -2.76 3.57 18.52
N LEU A 190 -2.47 3.14 17.29
CA LEU A 190 -2.24 1.71 17.03
C LEU A 190 -1.03 1.20 17.80
N THR A 191 0.09 1.93 17.81
CA THR A 191 1.28 1.46 18.50
C THR A 191 1.16 1.50 20.03
N ASP A 192 0.33 2.40 20.57
CA ASP A 192 -0.05 2.40 21.98
C ASP A 192 -0.92 1.17 22.33
N GLN A 193 -1.97 0.94 21.54
CA GLN A 193 -2.95 -0.10 21.85
C GLN A 193 -2.48 -1.52 21.56
N THR A 194 -1.62 -1.68 20.55
CA THR A 194 -1.29 -2.98 19.97
C THR A 194 0.20 -3.32 20.00
N GLY A 195 1.08 -2.34 20.24
CA GLY A 195 2.53 -2.53 20.24
C GLY A 195 3.15 -2.31 18.86
N GLN A 196 3.95 -3.25 18.37
CA GLN A 196 4.57 -3.10 17.05
C GLN A 196 3.51 -3.07 15.94
N THR A 197 3.65 -2.13 15.00
CA THR A 197 2.73 -1.95 13.88
C THR A 197 3.53 -1.87 12.58
N MET A 198 3.16 -2.71 11.60
CA MET A 198 3.71 -2.64 10.26
C MET A 198 2.93 -1.61 9.44
N VAL A 199 3.62 -0.76 8.68
CA VAL A 199 3.00 0.16 7.71
C VAL A 199 3.55 -0.14 6.33
N PHE A 200 2.67 -0.59 5.44
CA PHE A 200 2.98 -0.81 4.05
C PHE A 200 2.38 0.33 3.22
N ALA A 201 3.24 1.17 2.64
CA ALA A 201 2.83 2.32 1.86
C ALA A 201 3.20 2.15 0.39
N HIS A 202 2.27 2.48 -0.52
CA HIS A 202 2.50 2.37 -1.96
C HIS A 202 2.57 3.75 -2.62
N SER A 203 3.56 3.98 -3.49
CA SER A 203 3.60 5.14 -4.38
C SER A 203 3.48 6.48 -3.65
N MET A 204 2.43 7.27 -3.93
CA MET A 204 2.13 8.52 -3.23
C MET A 204 1.72 8.31 -1.77
N GLY A 205 1.26 7.11 -1.40
CA GLY A 205 1.07 6.71 0.00
C GLY A 205 2.39 6.73 0.77
N SER A 206 3.52 6.40 0.13
CA SER A 206 4.85 6.50 0.75
C SER A 206 5.24 7.95 1.06
N PHE A 207 4.89 8.88 0.17
CA PHE A 207 5.06 10.32 0.42
C PHE A 207 4.25 10.75 1.65
N LEU A 208 2.99 10.31 1.75
CA LEU A 208 2.14 10.57 2.90
C LEU A 208 2.70 9.98 4.20
N THR A 209 3.14 8.72 4.16
CA THR A 209 3.78 8.07 5.33
C THR A 209 5.01 8.84 5.79
N MET A 210 5.87 9.31 4.89
CA MET A 210 7.03 10.13 5.26
C MET A 210 6.65 11.47 5.91
N GLU A 211 5.56 12.11 5.45
CA GLU A 211 5.04 13.32 6.11
C GLU A 211 4.51 13.02 7.51
N ALA A 212 3.82 11.89 7.71
CA ALA A 212 3.33 11.47 9.01
C ALA A 212 4.46 11.11 9.99
N LEU A 213 5.49 10.38 9.55
CA LEU A 213 6.69 10.11 10.36
C LEU A 213 7.40 11.41 10.77
N ARG A 214 7.45 12.38 9.86
CA ARG A 214 8.00 13.71 10.15
C ARG A 214 7.15 14.45 11.19
N THR A 215 5.82 14.38 11.11
CA THR A 215 4.91 14.94 12.12
C THR A 215 5.18 14.35 13.50
N LEU A 216 5.17 13.01 13.64
CA LEU A 216 5.45 12.32 14.91
C LEU A 216 6.78 12.78 15.53
N ARG A 217 7.83 12.89 14.71
CA ARG A 217 9.13 13.34 15.20
C ARG A 217 9.11 14.79 15.68
N LEU A 218 8.41 15.69 14.98
CA LEU A 218 8.29 17.10 15.39
C LEU A 218 7.47 17.27 16.67
N GLU A 219 6.58 16.32 16.95
CA GLU A 219 5.80 16.23 18.19
C GLU A 219 6.57 15.57 19.33
N ASN A 220 7.82 15.12 19.07
CA ASN A 220 8.70 14.41 20.00
C ASN A 220 8.19 13.01 20.38
N ASP A 221 7.38 12.39 19.51
CA ASP A 221 6.89 11.04 19.71
C ASP A 221 7.88 9.99 19.18
N ALA A 222 9.00 9.83 19.90
CA ALA A 222 9.96 8.78 19.61
C ALA A 222 9.41 7.38 19.95
N ALA A 223 8.44 7.27 20.87
CA ALA A 223 7.92 5.99 21.33
C ALA A 223 7.13 5.29 20.23
N THR A 224 6.32 6.03 19.48
CA THR A 224 5.63 5.52 18.29
C THR A 224 6.62 5.15 17.19
N LEU A 225 7.57 6.03 16.87
CA LEU A 225 8.59 5.76 15.85
C LEU A 225 9.37 4.46 16.12
N ASP A 226 9.68 4.16 17.39
CA ASP A 226 10.40 2.94 17.78
C ASP A 226 9.58 1.64 17.67
N ARG A 227 8.27 1.75 17.43
CA ARG A 227 7.32 0.63 17.29
C ARG A 227 6.83 0.44 15.86
N LEU A 228 7.24 1.30 14.93
CA LEU A 228 6.82 1.24 13.53
C LEU A 228 7.81 0.45 12.67
N ASN A 229 7.28 -0.48 11.88
CA ASN A 229 8.01 -1.18 10.82
C ASN A 229 7.51 -0.67 9.47
N ILE A 230 8.30 0.14 8.77
CA ILE A 230 7.85 0.84 7.56
C ILE A 230 8.38 0.16 6.30
N ILE A 231 7.47 -0.26 5.42
CA ILE A 231 7.78 -0.77 4.08
C ILE A 231 7.14 0.18 3.06
N MET A 232 7.94 0.72 2.15
CA MET A 232 7.47 1.63 1.10
C MET A 232 7.73 1.03 -0.28
N ALA A 233 6.66 0.72 -0.98
CA ALA A 233 6.70 0.17 -2.33
C ALA A 233 6.61 1.26 -3.39
N ALA A 234 7.53 1.25 -4.35
CA ALA A 234 7.64 2.21 -5.43
C ALA A 234 7.46 3.68 -4.96
N PRO A 235 8.22 4.17 -3.96
CA PRO A 235 7.92 5.46 -3.32
C PRO A 235 7.93 6.65 -4.31
N ASP A 236 6.82 7.37 -4.42
CA ASP A 236 6.70 8.56 -5.27
C ASP A 236 7.18 9.83 -4.54
N ILE A 237 8.45 9.80 -4.13
CA ILE A 237 9.09 10.89 -3.37
C ILE A 237 10.28 11.40 -4.18
N ASP A 238 10.48 12.72 -4.17
CA ASP A 238 11.72 13.31 -4.67
C ASP A 238 12.89 12.92 -3.74
N PRO A 239 14.01 12.35 -4.23
CA PRO A 239 15.11 11.89 -3.37
C PRO A 239 15.72 12.95 -2.46
N PHE A 240 15.72 14.24 -2.86
CA PHE A 240 16.21 15.33 -2.01
C PHE A 240 15.21 15.67 -0.90
N VAL A 241 13.91 15.61 -1.21
CA VAL A 241 12.85 15.75 -0.19
C VAL A 241 12.95 14.61 0.81
N PHE A 242 13.09 13.36 0.33
CA PHE A 242 13.28 12.19 1.18
C PHE A 242 14.50 12.35 2.10
N ALA A 243 15.63 12.80 1.54
CA ALA A 243 16.85 13.05 2.32
C ALA A 243 16.62 14.06 3.45
N GLN A 244 15.91 15.17 3.17
CA GLN A 244 15.59 16.18 4.16
C GLN A 244 14.60 15.66 5.23
N GLN A 245 13.60 14.87 4.80
CA GLN A 245 12.66 14.24 5.72
C GLN A 245 13.39 13.27 6.65
N MET A 246 14.27 12.40 6.12
CA MET A 246 15.08 11.48 6.92
C MET A 246 16.02 12.18 7.90
N GLN A 247 16.56 13.36 7.57
CA GLN A 247 17.30 14.17 8.55
C GLN A 247 16.41 14.65 9.70
N THR A 248 15.13 14.92 9.41
CA THR A 248 14.16 15.33 10.43
C THR A 248 13.74 14.13 11.27
N VAL A 249 13.27 13.06 10.63
CA VAL A 249 12.82 11.80 11.26
C VAL A 249 13.95 11.18 12.07
N GLY A 250 15.19 11.23 11.58
CA GLY A 250 16.34 10.62 12.21
C GLY A 250 16.28 9.10 12.17
N ARG A 251 17.23 8.46 12.89
CA ARG A 251 17.33 7.01 12.93
C ARG A 251 16.13 6.42 13.69
N MET A 252 15.43 5.50 13.04
CA MET A 252 14.41 4.65 13.64
C MET A 252 15.05 3.37 14.20
N ARG A 253 14.35 2.70 15.12
CA ARG A 253 14.77 1.42 15.68
C ARG A 253 14.94 0.37 14.58
N GLU A 254 13.90 0.21 13.77
CA GLU A 254 13.94 -0.60 12.56
C GLU A 254 14.15 0.33 11.34
N PRO A 255 15.04 -0.01 10.39
CA PRO A 255 15.26 0.79 9.20
C PRO A 255 14.04 0.76 8.28
N LEU A 256 13.80 1.85 7.54
CA LEU A 256 12.74 1.87 6.52
C LEU A 256 13.12 0.95 5.37
N VAL A 257 12.21 0.11 4.91
CA VAL A 257 12.41 -0.76 3.74
C VAL A 257 11.84 -0.09 2.50
N LEU A 258 12.66 0.09 1.46
CA LEU A 258 12.29 0.68 0.19
C LEU A 258 12.27 -0.41 -0.88
N LEU A 259 11.12 -0.69 -1.47
CA LEU A 259 11.03 -1.57 -2.63
C LEU A 259 11.07 -0.71 -3.90
N VAL A 260 12.12 -0.85 -4.70
CA VAL A 260 12.41 0.00 -5.85
C VAL A 260 12.47 -0.79 -7.15
N SER A 261 12.24 -0.10 -8.27
CA SER A 261 12.46 -0.63 -9.61
C SER A 261 12.85 0.50 -10.56
N PRO A 262 14.08 0.52 -11.10
CA PRO A 262 14.51 1.51 -12.11
C PRO A 262 13.64 1.52 -13.38
N GLU A 263 12.92 0.42 -13.63
CA GLU A 263 12.05 0.23 -14.78
C GLU A 263 10.60 0.69 -14.56
N ASP A 264 10.26 1.23 -13.38
CA ASP A 264 8.89 1.70 -13.08
C ASP A 264 8.50 2.90 -13.96
N ARG A 265 7.62 2.66 -14.94
CA ARG A 265 7.24 3.65 -15.94
C ARG A 265 6.23 4.65 -15.39
N ALA A 266 5.39 4.26 -14.43
CA ALA A 266 4.42 5.15 -13.81
C ALA A 266 5.14 6.24 -12.99
N LEU A 267 6.16 5.86 -12.23
CA LEU A 267 7.02 6.82 -11.55
C LEU A 267 7.82 7.70 -12.52
N GLY A 268 8.16 7.18 -13.71
CA GLY A 268 8.78 7.98 -14.76
C GLY A 268 7.87 9.11 -15.26
N LEU A 269 6.56 8.83 -15.39
CA LEU A 269 5.57 9.87 -15.70
C LEU A 269 5.40 10.85 -14.54
N SER A 270 5.36 10.36 -13.30
CA SER A 270 5.32 11.20 -12.10
C SER A 270 6.50 12.18 -12.05
N ALA A 271 7.72 11.70 -12.33
CA ALA A 271 8.92 12.53 -12.42
C ALA A 271 8.75 13.67 -13.44
N GLN A 272 8.20 13.38 -14.62
CA GLN A 272 7.94 14.39 -15.65
C GLN A 272 6.95 15.46 -15.17
N ILE A 273 5.86 15.06 -14.52
CA ILE A 273 4.84 15.99 -13.99
C ILE A 273 5.45 16.91 -12.90
N SER A 274 6.38 16.40 -12.09
CA SER A 274 6.98 17.15 -10.97
C SER A 274 8.32 17.81 -11.31
N GLY A 275 8.53 18.19 -12.57
CA GLY A 275 9.68 19.00 -12.98
C GLY A 275 10.92 18.21 -13.38
N GLY A 276 10.78 16.93 -13.70
CA GLY A 276 11.78 16.12 -14.39
C GLY A 276 12.87 15.49 -13.51
N ARG A 277 12.77 15.61 -12.18
CA ARG A 277 13.64 14.87 -11.26
C ARG A 277 13.06 13.49 -10.97
N ASP A 278 13.93 12.49 -10.88
CA ASP A 278 13.51 11.09 -10.70
C ASP A 278 12.83 10.86 -9.33
N ARG A 279 12.23 9.69 -9.16
CA ARG A 279 11.54 9.28 -7.94
C ARG A 279 12.34 8.26 -7.16
N LEU A 280 12.18 8.27 -5.83
CA LEU A 280 12.84 7.35 -4.92
C LEU A 280 12.56 5.88 -5.27
N GLY A 281 11.35 5.56 -5.77
CA GLY A 281 11.02 4.21 -6.25
C GLY A 281 11.69 3.78 -7.54
N ARG A 282 12.40 4.68 -8.25
CA ARG A 282 13.14 4.38 -9.48
C ARG A 282 14.65 4.33 -9.26
N LEU A 283 15.11 4.37 -8.01
CA LEU A 283 16.53 4.31 -7.71
C LEU A 283 17.14 2.98 -8.19
N ALA A 284 18.28 3.07 -8.84
CA ALA A 284 19.12 1.93 -9.15
C ALA A 284 19.99 1.61 -7.94
N VAL A 285 19.86 0.39 -7.40
CA VAL A 285 20.56 -0.02 -6.17
C VAL A 285 22.09 -0.09 -6.33
N ASP A 286 22.58 -0.11 -7.57
CA ASP A 286 24.01 -0.09 -7.91
C ASP A 286 24.55 1.33 -8.16
N ASP A 287 23.72 2.36 -8.07
CA ASP A 287 24.15 3.75 -8.22
C ASP A 287 24.98 4.20 -6.98
N PRO A 288 26.27 4.56 -7.15
CA PRO A 288 27.12 4.97 -6.04
C PRO A 288 26.66 6.28 -5.37
N THR A 289 25.82 7.08 -6.02
CA THR A 289 25.20 8.27 -5.41
C THR A 289 24.19 7.92 -4.33
N ILE A 290 23.59 6.73 -4.40
CA ILE A 290 22.66 6.22 -3.38
C ILE A 290 23.40 5.70 -2.17
N ALA A 291 24.46 4.92 -2.36
CA ALA A 291 25.31 4.43 -1.28
C ALA A 291 26.00 5.56 -0.49
N SER A 292 26.23 6.72 -1.12
CA SER A 292 26.82 7.90 -0.47
C SER A 292 25.77 8.87 0.08
N ALA A 293 24.48 8.55 -0.02
CA ALA A 293 23.43 9.41 0.49
C ALA A 293 23.42 9.41 2.03
N PRO A 294 23.19 10.57 2.67
CA PRO A 294 23.28 10.71 4.15
C PRO A 294 22.21 9.90 4.91
N TRP A 295 21.19 9.39 4.22
CA TRP A 295 20.12 8.57 4.77
C TRP A 295 20.32 7.08 4.53
N PHE A 296 21.32 6.67 3.73
CA PHE A 296 21.47 5.28 3.29
C PHE A 296 21.60 4.29 4.47
N ASP A 297 22.36 4.66 5.49
CA ASP A 297 22.55 3.84 6.71
C ASP A 297 21.26 3.65 7.55
N GLN A 298 20.18 4.36 7.21
CA GLN A 298 18.90 4.35 7.92
C GLN A 298 17.80 3.60 7.16
N VAL A 299 18.10 3.07 5.97
CA VAL A 299 17.12 2.40 5.11
C VAL A 299 17.67 1.11 4.53
N VAL A 300 16.79 0.16 4.27
CA VAL A 300 17.07 -1.02 3.46
C VAL A 300 16.48 -0.79 2.08
N VAL A 301 17.25 -0.97 1.01
CA VAL A 301 16.74 -0.80 -0.36
C VAL A 301 16.70 -2.15 -1.06
N ILE A 302 15.55 -2.55 -1.58
CA ILE A 302 15.36 -3.84 -2.26
C ILE A 302 14.92 -3.56 -3.70
N ASP A 303 15.75 -3.94 -4.66
CA ASP A 303 15.39 -3.93 -6.07
C ASP A 303 14.48 -5.12 -6.37
N ILE A 304 13.24 -4.82 -6.73
CA ILE A 304 12.20 -5.80 -7.07
C ILE A 304 11.92 -5.84 -8.58
N THR A 305 12.79 -5.30 -9.42
CA THR A 305 12.60 -5.21 -10.88
C THR A 305 12.36 -6.57 -11.53
N ALA A 306 13.01 -7.61 -11.01
CA ALA A 306 12.83 -8.98 -11.49
C ALA A 306 11.43 -9.57 -11.18
N VAL A 307 10.63 -8.92 -10.33
CA VAL A 307 9.30 -9.40 -9.96
C VAL A 307 8.29 -9.06 -11.05
N ASN A 308 7.46 -10.00 -11.48
CA ASN A 308 6.41 -9.75 -12.48
C ASN A 308 5.45 -8.61 -12.06
N SER A 309 4.91 -7.87 -13.05
CA SER A 309 4.03 -6.72 -12.81
C SER A 309 3.02 -6.50 -13.93
N ASP A 310 2.11 -5.57 -13.68
CA ASP A 310 1.37 -4.84 -14.70
C ASP A 310 2.29 -4.16 -15.76
N PRO A 311 1.76 -3.78 -16.93
CA PRO A 311 2.56 -3.18 -18.02
C PRO A 311 3.32 -1.88 -17.68
N MET A 312 2.95 -1.17 -16.62
CA MET A 312 3.69 0.02 -16.15
C MET A 312 4.81 -0.31 -15.16
N GLY A 313 4.86 -1.54 -14.62
CA GLY A 313 5.86 -1.95 -13.64
C GLY A 313 5.63 -1.39 -12.23
N HIS A 314 4.46 -0.81 -11.95
CA HIS A 314 4.19 -0.06 -10.72
C HIS A 314 3.54 -0.90 -9.59
N SER A 315 3.08 -2.12 -9.94
CA SER A 315 2.35 -3.02 -9.06
C SER A 315 3.16 -4.27 -8.68
N ARG A 316 4.48 -4.28 -8.92
CA ARG A 316 5.39 -5.38 -8.57
C ARG A 316 5.24 -5.83 -7.11
N PHE A 317 4.92 -4.88 -6.24
CA PHE A 317 4.73 -5.10 -4.81
C PHE A 317 3.61 -6.10 -4.48
N ILE A 318 2.58 -6.21 -5.33
CA ILE A 318 1.47 -7.15 -5.12
C ILE A 318 2.00 -8.59 -5.12
N ASN A 319 2.90 -8.89 -6.06
CA ASN A 319 3.55 -10.19 -6.16
C ASN A 319 4.70 -10.34 -5.14
N VAL A 320 5.23 -9.25 -4.58
CA VAL A 320 6.18 -9.35 -3.46
C VAL A 320 5.45 -9.74 -2.18
N ALA A 321 4.22 -9.24 -1.97
CA ALA A 321 3.42 -9.56 -0.80
C ALA A 321 3.09 -11.07 -0.73
N SER A 322 2.73 -11.71 -1.84
CA SER A 322 2.54 -13.16 -1.89
C SER A 322 3.84 -13.95 -1.68
N LEU A 323 5.00 -13.35 -1.98
CA LEU A 323 6.33 -13.94 -1.75
C LEU A 323 6.87 -13.64 -0.34
N TYR A 324 6.19 -12.81 0.45
CA TYR A 324 6.65 -12.44 1.80
C TYR A 324 6.53 -13.61 2.78
N SER A 325 5.52 -14.46 2.62
CA SER A 325 5.35 -15.72 3.35
C SER A 325 6.55 -16.66 3.15
N ASP A 326 7.08 -16.74 1.91
CA ASP A 326 8.27 -17.51 1.58
C ASP A 326 9.57 -16.90 2.16
N LEU A 327 9.63 -15.56 2.29
CA LEU A 327 10.76 -14.85 2.92
C LEU A 327 10.84 -15.10 4.44
N GLN A 328 9.72 -15.37 5.11
CA GLN A 328 9.68 -15.72 6.53
C GLN A 328 9.81 -17.24 6.80
N GLY A 329 9.53 -18.11 5.82
CA GLY A 329 9.43 -19.57 6.03
C GLY A 329 10.73 -20.36 6.21
N ASN A 330 11.93 -19.80 5.98
CA ASN A 330 13.20 -20.55 6.06
C ASN A 330 14.21 -19.96 7.05
N ASP A 331 14.61 -20.76 8.04
CA ASP A 331 15.48 -20.42 9.16
C ASP A 331 17.00 -20.61 8.85
N THR A 332 17.36 -20.72 7.57
CA THR A 332 18.76 -20.87 7.16
C THR A 332 19.10 -19.94 6.00
N GLY A 333 19.75 -18.82 6.30
CA GLY A 333 20.35 -17.93 5.29
C GLY A 333 19.69 -16.56 5.09
N ARG A 334 18.89 -16.08 6.05
CA ARG A 334 18.27 -14.74 6.00
C ARG A 334 19.33 -13.63 5.92
N PRO A 335 19.19 -12.64 5.03
CA PRO A 335 19.98 -11.43 5.10
C PRO A 335 19.59 -10.62 6.33
N ASP A 336 20.57 -10.10 7.05
CA ASP A 336 20.35 -9.19 8.16
C ASP A 336 19.83 -7.84 7.64
N LEU A 337 18.54 -7.56 7.85
CA LEU A 337 17.89 -6.31 7.45
C LEU A 337 18.05 -5.19 8.51
N SER A 338 18.86 -5.40 9.56
CA SER A 338 18.99 -4.45 10.68
C SER A 338 19.93 -3.27 10.43
N THR A 339 20.60 -3.22 9.27
CA THR A 339 21.54 -2.15 8.91
C THR A 339 21.29 -1.64 7.49
N GLY A 340 21.69 -0.39 7.21
CA GLY A 340 21.48 0.22 5.88
C GLY A 340 22.17 -0.57 4.78
N THR A 341 21.37 -1.27 3.99
CA THR A 341 21.84 -2.32 3.08
C THR A 341 20.98 -2.35 1.83
N ALA A 342 21.58 -2.63 0.67
CA ALA A 342 20.85 -2.82 -0.58
C ALA A 342 20.80 -4.31 -0.97
N PHE A 343 19.66 -4.76 -1.51
CA PHE A 343 19.42 -6.13 -1.98
C PHE A 343 18.81 -6.12 -3.38
N VAL A 344 19.04 -7.20 -4.13
CA VAL A 344 18.32 -7.51 -5.37
C VAL A 344 17.50 -8.77 -5.17
N PHE A 345 16.21 -8.70 -5.52
CA PHE A 345 15.32 -9.86 -5.48
C PHE A 345 15.57 -10.81 -6.64
N ASN A 346 15.77 -12.10 -6.37
CA ASN A 346 15.97 -13.12 -7.40
C ASN A 346 14.81 -14.13 -7.44
N GLN A 347 13.97 -14.05 -8.48
CA GLN A 347 12.85 -14.96 -8.69
C GLN A 347 13.27 -16.42 -8.95
N PHE A 348 14.47 -16.67 -9.49
CA PHE A 348 14.88 -18.02 -9.93
C PHE A 348 15.40 -18.92 -8.79
N GLY A 349 15.44 -18.42 -7.55
CA GLY A 349 15.95 -19.13 -6.37
C GLY A 349 14.94 -19.32 -5.25
N GLY A 350 13.63 -19.21 -5.52
CA GLY A 350 12.59 -19.29 -4.48
C GLY A 350 12.52 -18.03 -3.60
N GLY A 351 12.72 -16.84 -4.19
CA GLY A 351 12.59 -15.57 -3.48
C GLY A 351 13.83 -15.07 -2.74
N ALA A 352 15.02 -15.64 -3.01
CA ALA A 352 16.25 -15.25 -2.32
C ALA A 352 16.68 -13.78 -2.58
N LEU A 353 16.96 -13.04 -1.52
CA LEU A 353 17.57 -11.70 -1.56
C LEU A 353 19.10 -11.80 -1.66
N ARG A 354 19.70 -11.12 -2.63
CA ARG A 354 21.17 -11.01 -2.76
C ARG A 354 21.63 -9.61 -2.35
N GLN A 355 22.51 -9.53 -1.36
CA GLN A 355 23.12 -8.26 -0.94
C GLN A 355 23.97 -7.66 -2.07
N VAL A 356 23.81 -6.36 -2.30
CA VAL A 356 24.64 -5.56 -3.21
C VAL A 356 25.89 -5.13 -2.43
N VAL A 357 27.07 -5.42 -3.00
CA VAL A 357 28.36 -4.98 -2.44
C VAL A 357 28.87 -3.82 -3.31
N PHE A 358 28.85 -2.62 -2.77
CA PHE A 358 29.38 -1.45 -3.47
C PHE A 358 30.91 -1.52 -3.55
N GLY A 359 31.48 -1.47 -4.77
CA GLY A 359 32.93 -1.37 -4.99
C GLY A 359 33.65 -2.59 -5.57
N GLN A 360 32.95 -3.47 -6.32
CA GLN A 360 33.59 -4.45 -7.22
C GLN A 360 33.24 -4.20 -8.68
#